data_AF-A0A8B8AXJ1-F1
#
_entry.id   AF-A0A8B8AXJ1-F1
#
_cell.length_a   1.000
_cell.length_b   1.000
_cell.length_c   1.000
_cell.angle_alpha   90.00
_cell.angle_beta   90.00
_cell.angle_gamma   90.00
#
_symmetry.space_group_name_H-M   'P 1'
#
loop_
_entity.id
_entity.type
_entity.pdbx_description
1 polymer ?
#
loop_
_entity_poly.entity_id
_entity_poly.type
_entity_poly.pdbx_seq_one_letter_code
_entity_poly.pdbx_strand_id
1 'polypeptide(L)'
;MPGEKKDSKEVTVGTSCKNNGCKACYEGEESNTARCLYHPGFPVFHEGMKFWSCCNRKTSEFDQFLAQEGCETGTHLWVKPEVAGEKKSCRFDWHQTPSTVSLSIFAKVAVPEKCTITANRVRCVINIVFDGGKSLFEKDLVLREEIILESSSVKMLGTKVEINLKKAEAFSWPTLEFPVENGGS
;
A
#
# COMPACT_ATOMS: atom_id res chain seq x y z
N MET A 1 20.43 -20.06 21.85
CA MET A 1 19.12 -19.90 21.19
C MET A 1 19.34 -19.02 19.95
N PRO A 2 18.79 -19.37 18.78
CA PRO A 2 19.13 -18.73 17.52
C PRO A 2 18.61 -17.28 17.48
N GLY A 3 19.45 -16.40 16.99
CA GLY A 3 19.34 -14.95 17.15
C GLY A 3 18.30 -14.29 16.26
N GLU A 4 17.52 -13.42 16.88
CA GLU A 4 16.72 -12.40 16.20
C GLU A 4 17.67 -11.43 15.51
N LYS A 5 17.77 -11.53 14.19
CA LYS A 5 18.40 -10.51 13.37
C LYS A 5 17.51 -9.26 13.42
N LYS A 6 17.78 -8.36 14.37
CA LYS A 6 17.35 -6.96 14.31
C LYS A 6 18.02 -6.35 13.08
N ASP A 7 17.30 -6.27 11.97
CA ASP A 7 17.65 -5.45 10.81
C ASP A 7 17.48 -3.98 11.23
N SER A 8 18.41 -3.48 12.05
CA SER A 8 18.45 -2.10 12.50
C SER A 8 19.25 -1.33 11.46
N LYS A 9 18.59 -0.92 10.38
CA LYS A 9 19.16 0.12 9.50
C LYS A 9 19.23 1.39 10.32
N GLU A 10 20.45 1.83 10.62
CA GLU A 10 20.69 3.06 11.38
C GLU A 10 20.06 4.24 10.62
N VAL A 11 19.01 4.81 11.22
CA VAL A 11 18.36 6.02 10.71
C VAL A 11 19.26 7.20 11.07
N THR A 12 19.72 7.93 10.06
CA THR A 12 20.55 9.12 10.30
C THR A 12 19.69 10.32 10.66
N VAL A 13 20.22 11.18 11.54
CA VAL A 13 19.61 12.47 11.87
C VAL A 13 19.42 13.29 10.59
N GLY A 14 18.23 13.82 10.40
CA GLY A 14 17.77 14.46 9.16
C GLY A 14 16.96 13.56 8.23
N THR A 15 16.80 12.26 8.53
CA THR A 15 15.97 11.38 7.69
C THR A 15 14.50 11.80 7.73
N SER A 16 13.93 12.15 6.59
CA SER A 16 12.52 12.51 6.48
C SER A 16 11.60 11.29 6.60
N CYS A 17 10.49 11.46 7.32
CA CYS A 17 9.43 10.47 7.41
C CYS A 17 8.89 10.15 6.01
N LYS A 18 8.69 8.86 5.72
CA LYS A 18 8.18 8.36 4.43
C LYS A 18 6.67 8.21 4.39
N ASN A 19 5.97 8.49 5.49
CA ASN A 19 4.50 8.50 5.51
C ASN A 19 3.97 9.76 4.80
N ASN A 20 2.92 9.59 4.00
CA ASN A 20 2.37 10.66 3.17
C ASN A 20 1.83 11.82 4.02
N GLY A 21 2.22 13.06 3.68
CA GLY A 21 1.80 14.26 4.40
C GLY A 21 2.52 14.51 5.73
N CYS A 22 3.35 13.57 6.20
CA CYS A 22 4.18 13.81 7.37
C CYS A 22 5.43 14.61 6.99
N LYS A 23 5.68 15.72 7.70
CA LYS A 23 6.83 16.61 7.47
C LYS A 23 7.94 16.46 8.51
N ALA A 24 7.84 15.45 9.38
CA ALA A 24 8.82 15.23 10.43
C ALA A 24 10.15 14.70 9.89
N CYS A 25 11.23 15.12 10.52
CA CYS A 25 12.58 14.61 10.31
C CYS A 25 13.02 13.86 11.56
N TYR A 26 13.84 12.84 11.38
CA TYR A 26 14.44 12.10 12.46
C TYR A 26 15.52 12.97 13.13
N GLU A 27 15.36 13.30 14.40
CA GLU A 27 16.31 14.11 15.19
C GLU A 27 17.01 13.28 16.28
N GLY A 28 16.59 12.03 16.46
CA GLY A 28 17.12 11.10 17.45
C GLY A 28 16.08 10.06 17.85
N GLU A 29 16.37 9.24 18.86
CA GLU A 29 15.44 8.19 19.33
C GLU A 29 14.10 8.75 19.80
N GLU A 30 14.07 10.00 20.30
CA GLU A 30 12.85 10.70 20.68
C GLU A 30 11.85 10.84 19.52
N SER A 31 12.34 11.03 18.29
CA SER A 31 11.50 11.10 17.09
C SER A 31 10.76 9.81 16.81
N ASN A 32 11.24 8.65 17.28
CA ASN A 32 10.53 7.37 17.15
C ASN A 32 9.26 7.33 18.01
N THR A 33 9.23 8.08 19.12
CA THR A 33 8.07 8.14 20.03
C THR A 33 7.09 9.25 19.68
N ALA A 34 7.50 10.18 18.82
CA ALA A 34 6.65 11.24 18.33
C ALA A 34 5.48 10.67 17.50
N ARG A 35 4.33 11.34 17.59
CA ARG A 35 3.14 10.96 16.82
C ARG A 35 3.31 11.38 15.36
N CYS A 36 3.23 10.40 14.46
CA CYS A 36 3.18 10.66 13.04
C CYS A 36 1.74 10.95 12.61
N LEU A 37 1.46 12.18 12.19
CA LEU A 37 0.22 12.53 11.49
C LEU A 37 0.45 12.34 9.99
N TYR A 38 -0.30 11.43 9.37
CA TYR A 38 -0.12 11.09 7.97
C TYR A 38 -1.45 10.70 7.29
N HIS A 39 -1.40 10.64 5.97
CA HIS A 39 -2.48 10.08 5.15
C HIS A 39 -2.15 8.62 4.80
N PRO A 40 -2.84 7.61 5.35
CA PRO A 40 -2.74 6.22 4.88
C PRO A 40 -3.21 6.04 3.43
N GLY A 41 -3.96 7.03 2.93
CA GLY A 41 -4.40 7.11 1.55
C GLY A 41 -3.31 7.61 0.60
N PHE A 42 -3.68 7.75 -0.66
CA PHE A 42 -2.82 8.20 -1.74
C PHE A 42 -3.42 9.45 -2.39
N PRO A 43 -2.63 10.26 -3.10
CA PRO A 43 -3.13 11.40 -3.86
C PRO A 43 -4.09 10.96 -4.97
N VAL A 44 -5.29 11.50 -4.98
CA VAL A 44 -6.28 11.39 -6.07
C VAL A 44 -6.36 12.75 -6.76
N PHE A 45 -6.22 12.75 -8.08
CA PHE A 45 -6.41 13.93 -8.94
C PHE A 45 -7.52 13.60 -9.95
N HIS A 46 -8.67 14.24 -9.85
CA HIS A 46 -9.83 13.97 -10.70
C HIS A 46 -10.69 15.22 -10.91
N GLU A 47 -11.09 15.51 -12.15
CA GLU A 47 -11.95 16.66 -12.50
C GLU A 47 -11.44 18.00 -11.94
N GLY A 48 -10.12 18.21 -11.93
CA GLY A 48 -9.48 19.40 -11.36
C GLY A 48 -9.39 19.40 -9.83
N MET A 49 -10.02 18.45 -9.15
CA MET A 49 -9.96 18.25 -7.70
C MET A 49 -8.78 17.37 -7.31
N LYS A 50 -8.21 17.64 -6.14
CA LYS A 50 -7.06 16.97 -5.53
C LYS A 50 -7.42 16.60 -4.10
N PHE A 51 -7.24 15.35 -3.70
CA PHE A 51 -7.57 14.87 -2.35
C PHE A 51 -6.81 13.60 -1.99
N TRP A 52 -6.76 13.26 -0.71
CA TRP A 52 -6.25 11.97 -0.25
C TRP A 52 -7.36 10.94 -0.20
N SER A 53 -7.16 9.75 -0.72
CA SER A 53 -8.21 8.71 -0.68
C SER A 53 -8.62 8.27 0.73
N CYS A 54 -7.82 8.55 1.77
CA CYS A 54 -8.20 8.27 3.15
C CYS A 54 -9.22 9.26 3.72
N CYS A 55 -9.36 10.44 3.12
CA CYS A 55 -10.20 11.49 3.66
C CYS A 55 -10.78 12.34 2.53
N ASN A 56 -12.08 12.62 2.57
CA ASN A 56 -12.77 13.31 1.49
C ASN A 56 -12.51 14.84 1.45
N ARG A 57 -11.32 15.28 1.86
CA ARG A 57 -10.89 16.69 1.87
C ARG A 57 -10.42 17.08 0.47
N LYS A 58 -11.35 17.61 -0.34
CA LYS A 58 -11.08 18.01 -1.73
C LYS A 58 -10.62 19.45 -1.81
N THR A 59 -9.64 19.71 -2.68
CA THR A 59 -9.20 21.07 -3.05
C THR A 59 -8.83 21.12 -4.52
N SER A 60 -9.05 22.25 -5.17
CA SER A 60 -8.61 22.46 -6.56
C SER A 60 -7.15 22.91 -6.63
N GLU A 61 -6.60 23.45 -5.53
CA GLU A 61 -5.26 24.03 -5.47
C GLU A 61 -4.20 23.00 -5.03
N PHE A 62 -3.09 22.92 -5.76
CA PHE A 62 -2.04 21.93 -5.48
C PHE A 62 -1.30 22.20 -4.17
N ASP A 63 -1.01 23.46 -3.87
CA ASP A 63 -0.33 23.83 -2.62
C ASP A 63 -1.21 23.53 -1.40
N GLN A 64 -2.52 23.74 -1.52
CA GLN A 64 -3.47 23.37 -0.47
C GLN A 64 -3.48 21.85 -0.27
N PHE A 65 -3.44 21.06 -1.34
CA PHE A 65 -3.37 19.60 -1.28
C PHE A 65 -2.12 19.11 -0.53
N LEU A 66 -0.93 19.68 -0.85
CA LEU A 66 0.32 19.37 -0.15
C LEU A 66 0.34 19.84 1.30
N ALA A 67 -0.42 20.89 1.62
CA ALA A 67 -0.55 21.42 2.97
C ALA A 67 -1.57 20.66 3.84
N GLN A 68 -2.36 19.72 3.28
CA GLN A 68 -3.36 18.98 4.04
C GLN A 68 -2.70 18.13 5.14
N GLU A 69 -3.02 18.43 6.39
CA GLU A 69 -2.60 17.64 7.54
C GLU A 69 -3.13 16.21 7.46
N GLY A 70 -2.30 15.25 7.91
CA GLY A 70 -2.61 13.83 7.96
C GLY A 70 -3.99 13.52 8.54
N CYS A 71 -4.70 12.56 7.94
CA CYS A 71 -6.02 12.12 8.38
C CYS A 71 -5.94 11.07 9.50
N GLU A 72 -4.77 10.46 9.74
CA GLU A 72 -4.55 9.37 10.72
C GLU A 72 -3.28 9.63 11.55
N THR A 73 -3.22 9.03 12.75
CA THR A 73 -2.04 9.08 13.63
C THR A 73 -1.41 7.69 13.78
N GLY A 74 -0.09 7.58 13.70
CA GLY A 74 0.65 6.34 13.92
C GLY A 74 2.14 6.59 14.20
N THR A 75 2.98 5.61 13.86
CA THR A 75 4.43 5.69 14.02
C THR A 75 5.11 6.18 12.76
N HIS A 76 6.22 6.91 12.91
CA HIS A 76 7.00 7.37 11.76
C HIS A 76 7.64 6.21 11.01
N LEU A 77 7.63 6.28 9.67
CA LEU A 77 8.32 5.35 8.79
C LEU A 77 9.60 6.01 8.27
N TRP A 78 10.74 5.78 8.91
CA TRP A 78 12.01 6.40 8.51
C TRP A 78 12.68 5.68 7.35
N VAL A 79 12.61 4.34 7.36
CA VAL A 79 13.23 3.47 6.37
C VAL A 79 12.13 2.67 5.70
N LYS A 80 12.09 2.69 4.36
CA LYS A 80 11.23 1.74 3.64
C LYS A 80 11.80 0.34 3.87
N PRO A 81 10.97 -0.65 4.21
CA PRO A 81 11.45 -2.03 4.27
C PRO A 81 12.05 -2.37 2.89
N GLU A 82 13.31 -2.80 2.86
CA GLU A 82 13.90 -3.29 1.62
C GLU A 82 13.23 -4.62 1.31
N VAL A 83 12.41 -4.61 0.27
CA VAL A 83 11.77 -5.83 -0.19
C VAL A 83 12.81 -6.59 -1.02
N ALA A 84 13.21 -7.76 -0.55
CA ALA A 84 14.25 -8.55 -1.18
C ALA A 84 13.79 -9.10 -2.55
N GLY A 85 14.56 -8.83 -3.61
CA GLY A 85 14.34 -9.39 -4.94
C GLY A 85 14.34 -8.32 -6.05
N GLU A 86 14.68 -8.73 -7.27
CA GLU A 86 14.61 -7.87 -8.44
C GLU A 86 13.15 -7.65 -8.86
N LYS A 87 12.75 -6.38 -9.05
CA LYS A 87 11.38 -6.05 -9.50
C LYS A 87 11.10 -6.71 -10.85
N LYS A 88 10.17 -7.66 -10.87
CA LYS A 88 9.67 -8.31 -12.08
C LYS A 88 8.16 -8.17 -12.17
N SER A 89 7.68 -7.84 -13.36
CA SER A 89 6.27 -8.00 -13.68
C SER A 89 5.96 -9.50 -13.75
N CYS A 90 4.89 -9.93 -13.07
CA CYS A 90 4.35 -11.27 -13.21
C CYS A 90 2.89 -11.17 -13.66
N ARG A 91 2.36 -12.27 -14.21
CA ARG A 91 0.96 -12.34 -14.59
C ARG A 91 0.10 -12.15 -13.33
N PHE A 92 -0.82 -11.22 -13.43
CA PHE A 92 -1.82 -10.90 -12.42
C PHE A 92 -3.17 -10.91 -13.13
N ASP A 93 -4.15 -11.53 -12.49
CA ASP A 93 -5.53 -11.57 -12.94
C ASP A 93 -6.43 -11.14 -11.79
N TRP A 94 -7.61 -10.63 -12.10
CA TRP A 94 -8.60 -10.33 -11.09
C TRP A 94 -9.97 -10.68 -11.63
N HIS A 95 -10.81 -11.19 -10.74
CA HIS A 95 -12.22 -11.42 -11.00
C HIS A 95 -13.01 -10.96 -9.77
N GLN A 96 -14.32 -10.86 -9.93
CA GLN A 96 -15.18 -10.40 -8.87
C GLN A 96 -16.47 -11.19 -8.82
N THR A 97 -17.05 -11.23 -7.64
CA THR A 97 -18.46 -11.55 -7.42
C THR A 97 -19.19 -10.25 -7.09
N PRO A 98 -20.53 -10.26 -6.96
CA PRO A 98 -21.26 -9.09 -6.51
C PRO A 98 -20.75 -8.54 -5.15
N SER A 99 -20.18 -9.39 -4.30
CA SER A 99 -19.78 -9.00 -2.93
C SER A 99 -18.28 -9.11 -2.62
N THR A 100 -17.47 -9.66 -3.51
CA THR A 100 -16.02 -9.84 -3.29
C THR A 100 -15.22 -9.55 -4.56
N VAL A 101 -13.98 -9.14 -4.38
CA VAL A 101 -12.96 -9.04 -5.43
C VAL A 101 -11.87 -10.05 -5.13
N SER A 102 -11.48 -10.83 -6.12
CA SER A 102 -10.46 -11.88 -5.99
C SER A 102 -9.33 -11.58 -6.96
N LEU A 103 -8.13 -11.38 -6.41
CA LEU A 103 -6.90 -11.12 -7.15
C LEU A 103 -6.07 -12.41 -7.20
N SER A 104 -5.60 -12.80 -8.37
CA SER A 104 -4.77 -13.97 -8.61
C SER A 104 -3.42 -13.57 -9.17
N ILE A 105 -2.37 -13.69 -8.36
CA ILE A 105 -0.98 -13.36 -8.74
C ILE A 105 -0.22 -14.65 -9.03
N PHE A 106 0.20 -14.86 -10.27
CA PHE A 106 0.89 -16.08 -10.70
C PHE A 106 2.38 -16.00 -10.39
N ALA A 107 2.70 -16.08 -9.10
CA ALA A 107 4.04 -16.08 -8.54
C ALA A 107 4.46 -17.51 -8.18
N LYS A 108 5.17 -18.20 -9.08
CA LYS A 108 5.68 -19.55 -8.81
C LYS A 108 6.77 -19.50 -7.74
N VAL A 109 6.69 -20.42 -6.77
CA VAL A 109 7.67 -20.51 -5.67
C VAL A 109 7.75 -19.18 -4.91
N ALA A 110 6.58 -18.64 -4.55
CA ALA A 110 6.48 -17.51 -3.64
C ALA A 110 7.06 -17.87 -2.26
N VAL A 111 7.73 -16.92 -1.61
CA VAL A 111 8.33 -17.07 -0.29
C VAL A 111 7.46 -16.30 0.72
N PRO A 112 6.52 -16.96 1.43
CA PRO A 112 5.54 -16.29 2.30
C PRO A 112 6.18 -15.39 3.34
N GLU A 113 7.32 -15.81 3.90
CA GLU A 113 8.08 -15.07 4.92
C GLU A 113 8.63 -13.73 4.43
N LYS A 114 8.76 -13.55 3.12
CA LYS A 114 9.24 -12.31 2.49
C LYS A 114 8.14 -11.56 1.75
N CYS A 115 6.92 -12.09 1.72
CA CYS A 115 5.79 -11.46 1.08
C CYS A 115 5.04 -10.57 2.08
N THR A 116 4.69 -9.37 1.66
CA THR A 116 3.94 -8.41 2.48
C THR A 116 2.74 -7.91 1.69
N ILE A 117 1.54 -8.08 2.25
CA ILE A 117 0.31 -7.56 1.66
C ILE A 117 -0.30 -6.62 2.68
N THR A 118 -0.34 -5.33 2.33
CA THR A 118 -0.91 -4.29 3.18
C THR A 118 -2.13 -3.73 2.48
N ALA A 119 -3.30 -3.91 3.08
CA ALA A 119 -4.54 -3.38 2.56
C ALA A 119 -5.17 -2.40 3.56
N ASN A 120 -5.77 -1.33 3.04
CA ASN A 120 -6.68 -0.46 3.77
C ASN A 120 -8.07 -0.47 3.08
N ARG A 121 -8.99 0.39 3.51
CA ARG A 121 -10.35 0.42 2.94
C ARG A 121 -10.39 0.61 1.42
N VAL A 122 -9.45 1.31 0.81
CA VAL A 122 -9.51 1.70 -0.62
C VAL A 122 -8.21 1.40 -1.39
N ARG A 123 -7.27 0.68 -0.80
CA ARG A 123 -5.96 0.41 -1.40
C ARG A 123 -5.44 -0.95 -0.96
N CYS A 124 -4.84 -1.69 -1.87
CA CYS A 124 -4.16 -2.94 -1.60
C CYS A 124 -2.74 -2.88 -2.19
N VAL A 125 -1.75 -2.83 -1.32
CA VAL A 125 -0.32 -2.88 -1.68
C VAL A 125 0.16 -4.31 -1.54
N ILE A 126 0.60 -4.88 -2.64
CA ILE A 126 0.99 -6.26 -2.78
C ILE A 126 2.48 -6.31 -3.06
N ASN A 127 3.24 -6.94 -2.17
CA ASN A 127 4.65 -7.24 -2.36
C ASN A 127 4.83 -8.75 -2.24
N ILE A 128 5.04 -9.42 -3.37
CA ILE A 128 5.20 -10.88 -3.41
C ILE A 128 6.60 -11.20 -3.92
N VAL A 129 7.41 -11.79 -3.04
CA VAL A 129 8.73 -12.29 -3.39
C VAL A 129 8.58 -13.73 -3.88
N PHE A 130 9.05 -14.00 -5.09
CA PHE A 130 8.92 -15.27 -5.79
C PHE A 130 10.23 -15.72 -6.44
N ASP A 131 10.20 -16.85 -7.15
CA ASP A 131 11.41 -17.46 -7.74
C ASP A 131 12.46 -17.79 -6.66
N GLY A 132 12.00 -18.27 -5.49
CA GLY A 132 12.87 -18.63 -4.36
C GLY A 132 13.56 -17.45 -3.69
N GLY A 133 13.05 -16.21 -3.83
CA GLY A 133 13.64 -15.03 -3.21
C GLY A 133 14.37 -14.09 -4.17
N LYS A 134 14.41 -14.42 -5.46
CA LYS A 134 15.15 -13.64 -6.48
C LYS A 134 14.31 -12.55 -7.12
N SER A 135 13.01 -12.78 -7.26
CA SER A 135 12.12 -11.88 -7.99
C SER A 135 11.09 -11.26 -7.04
N LEU A 136 10.75 -10.00 -7.26
CA LEU A 136 9.76 -9.25 -6.49
C LEU A 136 8.66 -8.76 -7.42
N PHE A 137 7.41 -9.13 -7.12
CA PHE A 137 6.24 -8.52 -7.68
C PHE A 137 5.70 -7.46 -6.71
N GLU A 138 5.85 -6.20 -7.10
CA GLU A 138 5.26 -5.06 -6.39
C GLU A 138 4.08 -4.56 -7.21
N LYS A 139 2.90 -4.49 -6.59
CA LYS A 139 1.71 -3.93 -7.20
C LYS A 139 0.96 -3.11 -6.16
N ASP A 140 0.74 -1.85 -6.50
CA ASP A 140 -0.09 -0.95 -5.73
C ASP A 140 -1.43 -0.83 -6.43
N LEU A 141 -2.50 -1.31 -5.80
CA LEU A 141 -3.86 -1.26 -6.32
C LEU A 141 -4.65 -0.24 -5.54
N VAL A 142 -5.09 0.80 -6.23
CA VAL A 142 -6.12 1.71 -5.73
C VAL A 142 -7.47 1.09 -6.03
N LEU A 143 -8.16 0.57 -5.03
CA LEU A 143 -9.45 -0.06 -5.23
C LEU A 143 -10.50 0.99 -5.61
N ARG A 144 -11.43 0.61 -6.48
CA ARG A 144 -12.53 1.49 -6.90
C ARG A 144 -13.46 1.86 -5.75
N GLU A 145 -13.68 0.93 -4.82
CA GLU A 145 -14.63 1.06 -3.71
C GLU A 145 -14.04 0.55 -2.40
N GLU A 146 -14.73 0.86 -1.32
CA GLU A 146 -14.34 0.43 0.02
C GLU A 146 -14.42 -1.11 0.18
N ILE A 147 -13.45 -1.66 0.92
CA ILE A 147 -13.40 -3.07 1.30
C ILE A 147 -13.45 -3.25 2.82
N ILE A 148 -14.00 -4.38 3.24
CA ILE A 148 -14.06 -4.83 4.63
C ILE A 148 -12.84 -5.71 4.89
N LEU A 149 -11.82 -5.15 5.54
CA LEU A 149 -10.57 -5.85 5.85
C LEU A 149 -10.79 -7.11 6.70
N GLU A 150 -11.71 -7.05 7.67
CA GLU A 150 -12.03 -8.16 8.59
C GLU A 150 -12.57 -9.40 7.86
N SER A 151 -13.25 -9.19 6.72
CA SER A 151 -13.80 -10.25 5.88
C SER A 151 -12.92 -10.55 4.66
N SER A 152 -11.76 -9.90 4.56
CA SER A 152 -10.79 -10.11 3.49
C SER A 152 -9.75 -11.16 3.91
N SER A 153 -9.25 -11.94 2.96
CA SER A 153 -8.31 -13.04 3.23
C SER A 153 -7.30 -13.22 2.12
N VAL A 154 -6.12 -13.71 2.46
CA VAL A 154 -5.04 -14.04 1.51
C VAL A 154 -4.77 -15.54 1.59
N LYS A 155 -4.62 -16.18 0.43
CA LYS A 155 -4.21 -17.58 0.29
C LYS A 155 -2.98 -17.66 -0.59
N MET A 156 -1.85 -18.07 -0.03
CA MET A 156 -0.64 -18.35 -0.81
C MET A 156 -0.64 -19.82 -1.22
N LEU A 157 -0.78 -20.09 -2.52
CA LEU A 157 -0.69 -21.42 -3.12
C LEU A 157 0.69 -21.58 -3.78
N GLY A 158 1.13 -22.82 -4.02
CA GLY A 158 2.47 -23.07 -4.57
C GLY A 158 2.75 -22.44 -5.95
N THR A 159 1.70 -22.19 -6.73
CA THR A 159 1.79 -21.64 -8.09
C THR A 159 1.19 -20.24 -8.25
N LYS A 160 0.45 -19.75 -7.24
CA LYS A 160 -0.22 -18.45 -7.27
C LYS A 160 -0.54 -17.94 -5.87
N VAL A 161 -0.64 -16.63 -5.70
CA VAL A 161 -1.17 -15.99 -4.50
C VAL A 161 -2.56 -15.46 -4.82
N GLU A 162 -3.55 -15.81 -4.01
CA GLU A 162 -4.93 -15.35 -4.13
C GLU A 162 -5.26 -14.37 -3.00
N ILE A 163 -5.70 -13.17 -3.35
CA ILE A 163 -6.13 -12.15 -2.39
C ILE A 163 -7.62 -11.93 -2.59
N ASN A 164 -8.43 -12.29 -1.60
CA ASN A 164 -9.87 -12.12 -1.61
C ASN A 164 -10.24 -10.94 -0.73
N LEU A 165 -10.71 -9.87 -1.35
CA LEU A 165 -11.14 -8.64 -0.70
C LEU A 165 -12.67 -8.61 -0.66
N LYS A 166 -13.25 -8.45 0.54
CA LYS A 166 -14.69 -8.30 0.69
C LYS A 166 -15.08 -6.86 0.38
N LYS A 167 -16.01 -6.65 -0.55
CA LYS A 167 -16.53 -5.30 -0.84
C LYS A 167 -17.39 -4.83 0.32
N ALA A 168 -17.32 -3.54 0.66
CA ALA A 168 -18.23 -2.91 1.61
C ALA A 168 -19.66 -2.94 1.08
N GLU A 169 -19.83 -2.56 -0.19
CA GLU A 169 -21.11 -2.57 -0.90
C GLU A 169 -21.15 -3.69 -1.96
N ALA A 170 -22.28 -4.39 -2.04
CA ALA A 170 -22.46 -5.52 -2.94
C ALA A 170 -22.83 -5.07 -4.38
N PHE A 171 -21.85 -4.51 -5.10
CA PHE A 171 -22.01 -4.07 -6.49
C PHE A 171 -20.83 -4.53 -7.39
N SER A 172 -21.11 -4.70 -8.69
CA SER A 172 -20.10 -5.10 -9.70
C SER A 172 -19.23 -3.92 -10.12
N TRP A 173 -17.94 -4.00 -9.87
CA TRP A 173 -16.99 -2.95 -10.20
C TRP A 173 -16.69 -2.97 -11.70
N PRO A 174 -16.95 -1.90 -12.47
CA PRO A 174 -16.62 -1.87 -13.90
C PRO A 174 -15.10 -1.96 -14.12
N THR A 175 -14.29 -1.49 -13.17
CA THR A 175 -12.83 -1.63 -13.14
C THR A 175 -12.36 -1.98 -11.73
N LEU A 176 -11.30 -2.80 -11.61
CA LEU A 176 -10.68 -3.11 -10.31
C LEU A 176 -10.14 -1.86 -9.64
N GLU A 177 -9.38 -1.10 -10.42
CA GLU A 177 -8.70 0.07 -9.94
C GLU A 177 -9.56 1.31 -10.19
N PHE A 178 -9.48 2.29 -9.30
CA PHE A 178 -9.99 3.62 -9.60
C PHE A 178 -9.21 4.15 -10.82
N PRO A 179 -9.87 4.75 -11.83
CA PRO A 179 -9.18 5.23 -13.02
C PRO A 179 -8.14 6.28 -12.59
N VAL A 180 -6.87 5.90 -12.67
CA VAL A 180 -5.77 6.85 -12.63
C VAL A 180 -5.76 7.44 -14.02
N GLU A 181 -6.29 8.65 -14.18
CA GLU A 181 -6.03 9.44 -15.37
C GLU A 181 -4.51 9.64 -15.41
N ASN A 182 -3.83 8.81 -16.20
CA ASN A 182 -2.43 9.02 -16.53
C ASN A 182 -2.37 10.38 -17.21
N GLY A 183 -2.02 11.41 -16.44
CA GLY A 183 -1.66 12.74 -16.93
C GLY A 183 -0.39 12.63 -17.77
N GLY A 184 -0.54 12.10 -18.97
CA GLY A 184 0.41 12.23 -20.06
C GLY A 184 -0.04 13.38 -20.92
N SER A 185 0.56 14.55 -20.72
CA SER A 185 0.81 15.58 -21.75
C SER A 185 1.95 16.45 -21.27
#